data_AF-A0AAD9B077-F1
#
_entry.id   AF-A0AAD9B077-F1
#
_cell.length_a   1.000
_cell.length_b   1.000
_cell.length_c   1.000
_cell.angle_alpha   90.00
_cell.angle_beta   90.00
_cell.angle_gamma   90.00
#
_symmetry.space_group_name_H-M   'P 1'
#
loop_
_entity.id
_entity.type
_entity.pdbx_description
1 polymer ?
#
loop_
_entity_poly.entity_id
_entity_poly.type
_entity_poly.pdbx_seq_one_letter_code
_entity_poly.pdbx_strand_id
1 'polypeptide(L)'
;MYLSIMKGLPTLLLLCSTALLCSAAPAVEPVTCSEDGGAAAARMAAHHIDENHDHGYKFKLSEIKGNKVEKVDDGCEIELQLELMETKCHNINPMHFEDCMIREETDRAVMANCSLG
;
A
#
# COMPACT_ATOMS: atom_id res chain seq x y z
N MET A 1 -17.49 16.98 43.81
CA MET A 1 -17.87 16.77 42.39
C MET A 1 -16.80 17.28 41.40
N TYR A 2 -15.50 17.29 41.76
CA TYR A 2 -14.40 17.60 40.82
C TYR A 2 -13.42 16.42 40.66
N LEU A 3 -13.46 15.45 41.58
CA LEU A 3 -12.49 14.34 41.65
C LEU A 3 -12.74 13.22 40.63
N SER A 4 -13.96 13.12 40.08
CA SER A 4 -14.30 12.11 39.05
C SER A 4 -13.90 12.54 37.63
N ILE A 5 -13.74 13.85 37.38
CA ILE A 5 -13.39 14.40 36.07
C ILE A 5 -11.89 14.14 35.76
N MET A 6 -11.03 14.21 36.77
CA MET A 6 -9.58 14.05 36.62
C MET A 6 -9.13 12.60 36.38
N LYS A 7 -9.98 11.59 36.61
CA LYS A 7 -9.66 10.18 36.37
C LYS A 7 -9.97 9.72 34.94
N GLY A 8 -10.91 10.37 34.26
CA GLY A 8 -11.25 10.07 32.86
C GLY A 8 -10.31 10.75 31.86
N LEU A 9 -9.75 11.91 32.22
CA LEU A 9 -8.83 12.67 31.39
C LEU A 9 -7.56 11.89 30.97
N PRO A 10 -6.83 11.19 31.86
CA PRO A 10 -5.65 10.42 31.46
C PRO A 10 -6.02 9.19 30.61
N THR A 11 -7.18 8.56 30.86
CA THR A 11 -7.66 7.43 30.06
C THR A 11 -8.07 7.87 28.65
N LEU A 12 -8.72 9.04 28.55
CA LEU A 12 -9.08 9.66 27.27
C LEU A 12 -7.84 10.09 26.48
N LEU A 13 -6.84 10.66 27.16
CA LEU A 13 -5.54 11.01 26.56
C LEU A 13 -4.81 9.77 26.03
N LEU A 14 -4.79 8.66 26.79
CA LEU A 14 -4.19 7.39 26.35
C LEU A 14 -4.88 6.82 25.10
N LEU A 15 -6.22 6.85 25.03
CA LEU A 15 -6.99 6.40 23.88
C LEU A 15 -6.76 7.29 22.65
N CYS A 16 -6.66 8.61 22.83
CA CYS A 16 -6.30 9.53 21.74
C CYS A 16 -4.88 9.29 21.21
N SER A 17 -3.91 8.99 22.09
CA SER A 17 -2.55 8.65 21.67
C SER A 17 -2.51 7.39 20.81
N THR A 18 -3.34 6.38 21.09
CA THR A 18 -3.41 5.17 20.25
C THR A 18 -4.01 5.42 18.87
N ALA A 19 -4.94 6.37 18.74
CA ALA A 19 -5.56 6.70 17.45
C ALA A 19 -4.60 7.47 16.52
N LEU A 20 -3.67 8.25 17.08
CA LEU A 20 -2.68 9.04 16.33
C LEU A 20 -1.54 8.21 15.72
N LEU A 21 -1.35 6.95 16.15
CA LEU A 21 -0.39 6.02 15.53
C LEU A 21 -0.99 5.22 14.37
N CYS A 22 -2.27 5.37 14.07
CA CYS A 22 -2.83 4.81 12.84
C CYS A 22 -2.31 5.66 11.67
N SER A 23 -1.23 5.19 11.03
CA SER A 23 -0.87 5.70 9.70
C SER A 23 -2.06 5.42 8.80
N ALA A 24 -2.75 6.47 8.35
CA ALA A 24 -3.77 6.32 7.34
C ALA A 24 -3.05 5.94 6.05
N ALA A 25 -3.31 4.74 5.53
CA ALA A 25 -2.85 4.38 4.20
C ALA A 25 -3.34 5.46 3.20
N PRO A 26 -2.50 5.89 2.26
CA PRO A 26 -2.89 6.84 1.24
C PRO A 26 -4.10 6.31 0.47
N ALA A 27 -5.03 7.20 0.15
CA ALA A 27 -6.23 6.81 -0.60
C ALA A 27 -5.84 6.37 -2.01
N VAL A 28 -6.17 5.13 -2.36
CA VAL A 28 -5.98 4.61 -3.72
C VAL A 28 -6.96 5.32 -4.65
N GLU A 29 -6.44 5.91 -5.72
CA GLU A 29 -7.26 6.61 -6.73
C GLU A 29 -8.22 5.64 -7.44
N PRO A 30 -9.42 6.08 -7.83
CA PRO A 30 -10.36 5.24 -8.57
C PRO A 30 -9.79 4.79 -9.91
N VAL A 31 -10.00 3.52 -10.26
CA VAL A 31 -9.64 2.98 -11.57
C VAL A 31 -10.72 3.34 -12.58
N THR A 32 -10.30 3.89 -13.72
CA THR A 32 -11.16 4.28 -14.84
C THR A 32 -10.75 3.53 -16.09
N CYS A 33 -11.62 3.51 -17.11
CA CYS A 33 -11.34 2.93 -18.42
C CYS A 33 -10.76 3.93 -19.43
N SER A 34 -10.08 4.96 -18.93
CA SER A 34 -9.32 5.94 -19.72
C SER A 34 -7.85 5.53 -19.81
N GLU A 35 -7.06 6.25 -20.61
CA GLU A 35 -5.64 5.92 -20.85
C GLU A 35 -4.79 5.94 -19.57
N ASP A 36 -5.19 6.72 -18.56
CA ASP A 36 -4.57 6.78 -17.23
C ASP A 36 -5.03 5.66 -16.27
N GLY A 37 -6.05 4.90 -16.66
CA GLY A 37 -6.62 3.79 -15.89
C GLY A 37 -5.58 2.74 -15.48
N GLY A 38 -4.63 2.45 -16.39
CA GLY A 38 -3.54 1.51 -16.13
C GLY A 38 -2.63 1.95 -14.97
N ALA A 39 -2.40 3.25 -14.80
CA ALA A 39 -1.56 3.76 -13.71
C ALA A 39 -2.29 3.69 -12.35
N ALA A 40 -3.57 4.02 -12.32
CA ALA A 40 -4.40 3.85 -11.13
C ALA A 40 -4.51 2.37 -10.73
N ALA A 41 -4.71 1.48 -11.72
CA ALA A 41 -4.77 0.05 -11.52
C ALA A 41 -3.43 -0.51 -11.02
N ALA A 42 -2.30 -0.03 -11.52
CA ALA A 42 -0.97 -0.41 -11.03
C ALA A 42 -0.75 -0.05 -9.56
N ARG A 43 -1.18 1.13 -9.11
CA ARG A 43 -1.11 1.54 -7.69
C ARG A 43 -2.02 0.67 -6.82
N MET A 44 -3.24 0.43 -7.28
CA MET A 44 -4.20 -0.46 -6.61
C MET A 44 -3.65 -1.88 -6.48
N ALA A 45 -3.05 -2.42 -7.56
CA ALA A 45 -2.44 -3.72 -7.59
C ALA A 45 -1.25 -3.82 -6.62
N ALA A 46 -0.38 -2.80 -6.58
CA ALA A 46 0.74 -2.77 -5.63
C ALA A 46 0.25 -2.76 -4.17
N HIS A 47 -0.79 -2.00 -3.86
CA HIS A 47 -1.42 -1.99 -2.54
C HIS A 47 -2.00 -3.37 -2.19
N HIS A 48 -2.76 -3.98 -3.11
CA HIS A 48 -3.32 -5.31 -2.91
C HIS A 48 -2.23 -6.37 -2.68
N ILE A 49 -1.13 -6.31 -3.44
CA ILE A 49 0.00 -7.23 -3.27
C ILE A 49 0.63 -7.05 -1.88
N ASP A 50 0.84 -5.83 -1.40
CA ASP A 50 1.40 -5.59 -0.06
C ASP A 50 0.48 -6.07 1.06
N GLU A 51 -0.84 -5.81 0.95
CA GLU A 51 -1.84 -6.22 1.94
C GLU A 51 -2.05 -7.74 2.00
N ASN A 52 -1.85 -8.43 0.88
CA ASN A 52 -2.10 -9.86 0.75
C ASN A 52 -0.81 -10.71 0.77
N HIS A 53 0.35 -10.11 1.05
CA HIS A 53 1.61 -10.83 1.20
C HIS A 53 1.87 -11.25 2.66
N ASP A 54 1.76 -12.56 2.93
CA ASP A 54 1.78 -13.09 4.31
C ASP A 54 3.18 -13.28 4.93
N HIS A 55 4.26 -13.00 4.22
CA HIS A 55 5.62 -13.22 4.73
C HIS A 55 6.58 -12.12 4.25
N GLY A 56 7.88 -12.28 4.54
CA GLY A 56 8.92 -11.44 3.96
C GLY A 56 8.80 -9.93 4.25
N TYR A 57 9.21 -9.16 3.26
CA TYR A 57 9.25 -7.70 3.32
C TYR A 57 8.21 -7.11 2.38
N LYS A 58 7.76 -5.91 2.73
CA LYS A 58 6.81 -5.12 1.97
C LYS A 58 7.40 -4.72 0.63
N PHE A 59 6.56 -4.52 -0.38
CA PHE A 59 6.98 -4.17 -1.74
C PHE A 59 6.50 -2.78 -2.15
N LYS A 60 7.30 -2.08 -2.96
CA LYS A 60 6.91 -0.82 -3.62
C LYS A 60 6.91 -0.99 -5.13
N LEU A 61 5.96 -0.36 -5.80
CA LEU A 61 5.99 -0.22 -7.25
C LEU A 61 7.20 0.61 -7.68
N SER A 62 8.08 0.00 -8.47
CA SER A 62 9.25 0.64 -9.08
C SER A 62 8.92 1.15 -10.47
N GLU A 63 8.38 0.27 -11.31
CA GLU A 63 8.09 0.58 -12.71
C GLU A 63 6.85 -0.16 -13.22
N ILE A 64 6.06 0.51 -14.06
CA ILE A 64 5.01 -0.14 -14.87
C ILE A 64 5.67 -0.52 -16.20
N LYS A 65 6.07 -1.79 -16.34
CA LYS A 65 6.71 -2.32 -17.55
C LYS A 65 5.74 -2.42 -18.73
N GLY A 66 4.46 -2.57 -18.44
CA GLY A 66 3.40 -2.59 -19.43
C GLY A 66 2.03 -2.39 -18.80
N ASN A 67 1.15 -1.71 -19.53
CA ASN A 67 -0.26 -1.67 -19.21
C ASN A 67 -1.06 -1.71 -20.53
N LYS A 68 -2.17 -2.43 -20.54
CA LYS A 68 -3.12 -2.47 -21.64
C LYS A 68 -4.52 -2.34 -21.07
N VAL A 69 -5.24 -1.32 -21.50
CA VAL A 69 -6.64 -1.09 -21.13
C VAL A 69 -7.51 -1.41 -22.34
N GLU A 70 -8.40 -2.38 -22.20
CA GLU A 70 -9.33 -2.79 -23.25
C GLU A 70 -10.77 -2.59 -22.77
N LYS A 71 -11.56 -1.79 -23.50
CA LYS A 71 -12.97 -1.59 -23.16
C LYS A 71 -13.76 -2.83 -23.54
N VAL A 72 -14.61 -3.28 -22.62
CA VAL A 72 -15.55 -4.39 -22.79
C VAL A 72 -16.98 -3.90 -22.49
N ASP A 73 -17.98 -4.73 -22.74
CA ASP A 73 -19.40 -4.32 -22.68
C ASP A 73 -19.80 -3.64 -21.35
N ASP A 74 -19.24 -4.09 -20.22
CA ASP A 74 -19.52 -3.56 -18.88
C ASP A 74 -18.27 -3.06 -18.13
N GLY A 75 -17.37 -2.37 -18.84
CA GLY A 75 -16.19 -1.73 -18.22
C GLY A 75 -14.93 -1.86 -19.05
N CYS A 76 -13.85 -2.27 -18.41
CA CYS A 76 -12.57 -2.54 -19.07
C CYS A 76 -11.81 -3.66 -18.38
N GLU A 77 -11.05 -4.39 -19.20
CA GLU A 77 -9.99 -5.29 -18.76
C GLU A 77 -8.67 -4.50 -18.74
N ILE A 78 -7.89 -4.67 -17.68
CA ILE A 78 -6.60 -3.98 -17.51
C ILE A 78 -5.53 -5.02 -17.25
N GLU A 79 -4.71 -5.29 -18.26
CA GLU A 79 -3.53 -6.13 -18.11
C GLU A 79 -2.35 -5.27 -17.64
N LEU A 80 -1.64 -5.71 -16.60
CA LEU A 80 -0.52 -5.02 -15.99
C LEU A 80 0.73 -5.90 -15.96
N GLN A 81 1.88 -5.29 -16.26
CA GLN A 81 3.20 -5.84 -15.97
C GLN A 81 3.94 -4.86 -15.07
N LEU A 82 4.20 -5.27 -13.84
CA LEU A 82 4.75 -4.43 -12.79
C LEU A 82 6.11 -4.94 -12.34
N GLU A 83 7.05 -4.03 -12.13
CA GLU A 83 8.26 -4.29 -11.37
C GLU A 83 8.09 -3.75 -9.95
N LEU A 84 8.23 -4.64 -8.98
CA LEU A 84 8.16 -4.32 -7.56
C LEU A 84 9.53 -4.51 -6.91
N MET A 85 9.89 -3.58 -6.04
CA MET A 85 11.12 -3.63 -5.26
C MET A 85 10.82 -3.87 -3.78
N GLU A 86 11.54 -4.82 -3.19
CA GLU A 86 11.48 -5.11 -1.76
C GLU A 86 11.92 -3.88 -0.94
N THR A 87 11.24 -3.64 0.17
CA THR A 87 11.56 -2.57 1.11
C THR A 87 12.30 -3.08 2.35
N LYS A 88 12.80 -2.18 3.19
CA LYS A 88 13.39 -2.52 4.49
C LYS A 88 12.34 -2.89 5.55
N CYS A 89 11.04 -2.73 5.26
CA CYS A 89 9.96 -3.06 6.19
C CYS A 89 9.54 -4.52 6.05
N HIS A 90 9.64 -5.29 7.13
CA HIS A 90 9.01 -6.62 7.19
C HIS A 90 7.48 -6.49 7.15
N ASN A 91 6.75 -7.51 6.70
CA ASN A 91 5.28 -7.44 6.57
C ASN A 91 4.55 -7.09 7.90
N ILE A 92 5.06 -7.53 9.05
CA ILE A 92 4.55 -7.20 10.39
C ILE A 92 4.85 -5.76 10.84
N ASN A 93 5.66 -5.00 10.08
CA ASN A 93 5.95 -3.61 10.41
C ASN A 93 4.68 -2.76 10.20
N PRO A 94 4.22 -2.00 11.20
CA PRO A 94 3.03 -1.17 11.07
C PRO A 94 3.20 0.02 10.10
N MET A 95 4.43 0.36 9.71
CA MET A 95 4.70 1.39 8.70
C MET A 95 4.10 1.00 7.35
N HIS A 96 3.42 1.92 6.69
CA HIS A 96 2.87 1.71 5.35
C HIS A 96 4.01 1.51 4.35
N PHE A 97 3.83 0.64 3.35
CA PHE A 97 4.91 0.28 2.42
C PHE A 97 5.46 1.49 1.66
N GLU A 98 4.61 2.48 1.35
CA GLU A 98 5.05 3.71 0.66
C GLU A 98 6.08 4.53 1.45
N ASP A 99 6.01 4.49 2.78
CA ASP A 99 6.94 5.22 3.66
C ASP A 99 8.22 4.42 3.92
N CYS A 100 8.27 3.16 3.49
CA CYS A 100 9.42 2.31 3.66
C CYS A 100 10.52 2.61 2.62
N MET A 101 11.76 2.64 3.10
CA MET A 101 12.92 2.73 2.21
C MET A 101 13.05 1.45 1.39
N ILE A 102 13.43 1.59 0.12
CA ILE A 102 13.80 0.45 -0.74
C ILE A 102 15.02 -0.25 -0.15
N ARG A 103 15.00 -1.59 -0.17
CA ARG A 103 16.15 -2.40 0.22
C ARG A 103 17.16 -2.38 -0.93
N GLU A 104 18.43 -2.16 -0.60
CA GLU A 104 19.48 -2.05 -1.62
C GLU A 104 19.85 -3.43 -2.17
N GLU A 105 20.27 -3.52 -3.44
CA GLU A 105 20.71 -4.78 -4.06
C GLU A 105 21.85 -5.45 -3.28
N THR A 106 22.75 -4.64 -2.71
CA THR A 106 23.85 -5.07 -1.83
C THR A 106 23.37 -5.84 -0.60
N ASP A 107 22.14 -5.57 -0.15
CA ASP A 107 21.46 -6.26 0.94
C ASP A 107 20.71 -7.52 0.46
N ARG A 108 20.96 -7.99 -0.77
CA ARG A 108 20.22 -9.10 -1.42
C ARG A 108 18.74 -8.79 -1.61
N ALA A 109 18.42 -7.56 -1.98
CA ALA A 109 17.04 -7.15 -2.27
C ALA A 109 16.41 -8.03 -3.36
N VAL A 110 15.13 -8.34 -3.17
CA VAL A 110 14.32 -9.07 -4.14
C VAL A 110 13.61 -8.08 -5.07
N MET A 111 13.69 -8.33 -6.37
CA MET A 111 12.87 -7.67 -7.39
C MET A 111 11.86 -8.67 -7.93
N ALA A 112 10.59 -8.28 -8.01
CA ALA A 112 9.52 -9.11 -8.51
C ALA A 112 8.91 -8.51 -9.78
N ASN A 113 8.76 -9.34 -10.81
CA ASN A 113 8.00 -9.01 -12.01
C ASN A 113 6.63 -9.68 -11.90
N CYS A 114 5.57 -8.88 -11.78
CA CYS A 114 4.20 -9.34 -11.59
C CYS A 114 3.37 -9.07 -12.84
N SER A 115 2.64 -10.10 -13.30
CA SER A 115 1.64 -9.97 -14.37
C SER A 115 0.25 -10.21 -13.80
N LEU A 116 -0.67 -9.30 -14.07
CA LEU A 116 -2.04 -9.32 -13.57
C LEU A 116 -3.01 -9.00 -14.73
N GLY A 117 -4.20 -9.59 -14.72
CA GLY A 117 -5.27 -9.37 -15.70
C GLY A 117 -6.60 -9.83 -15.12
#